data_AF-A0A9E2X3C7-F1
#
_entry.id   AF-A0A9E2X3C7-F1
#
_cell.length_a   1.000
_cell.length_b   1.000
_cell.length_c   1.000
_cell.angle_alpha   90.00
_cell.angle_beta   90.00
_cell.angle_gamma   90.00
#
_symmetry.space_group_name_H-M   'P 1'
#
loop_
_entity.id
_entity.type
_entity.pdbx_description
1 polymer ?
#
loop_
_entity_poly.entity_id
_entity_poly.type
_entity_poly.pdbx_seq_one_letter_code
_entity_poly.pdbx_strand_id
1 'polypeptide(L)'
;MSDMSRFLAFSLLLLSLNSFGQSQSERTNVYGTIFSGYSGQPLEVGFLTFIAENGKHYWANTDSLGKYTTQELPSGLYKLNVTCFGYSEQDTIINLEPNQSVKIDFTVSTDCEFNKELALKDIESGIPKLLLVGGIAPLANSKRDKKFERKYSIEYYDFGCNPETYECLADYNKTIVKYLDEQFGRDWRNSVRGDIIEKPHNRR
;
A
#
# COMPACT_ATOMS: atom_id res chain seq x y z
N MET A 1 44.49 60.08 18.26
CA MET A 1 44.66 58.80 17.53
C MET A 1 44.24 57.56 18.32
N SER A 2 43.70 57.68 19.54
CA SER A 2 43.23 56.52 20.35
C SER A 2 41.74 56.20 20.17
N ASP A 3 40.89 57.17 19.83
CA ASP A 3 39.43 56.96 19.72
C ASP A 3 39.00 56.34 18.38
N MET A 4 39.73 56.61 17.30
CA MET A 4 39.47 56.01 15.98
C MET A 4 39.76 54.50 15.98
N SER A 5 40.73 54.05 16.78
CA SER A 5 41.03 52.63 16.98
C SER A 5 39.93 51.88 17.74
N ARG A 6 39.24 52.56 18.68
CA ARG A 6 38.14 51.96 19.46
C ARG A 6 36.86 51.82 18.63
N PHE A 7 36.55 52.80 17.78
CA PHE A 7 35.43 52.72 16.83
C PHE A 7 35.64 51.68 15.72
N LEU A 8 36.87 51.53 15.22
CA LEU A 8 37.23 50.49 14.25
C LEU A 8 37.10 49.08 14.85
N ALA A 9 37.55 48.87 16.09
CA ALA A 9 37.41 47.60 16.78
C ALA A 9 35.94 47.21 17.03
N PHE A 10 35.07 48.18 17.36
CA PHE A 10 33.63 47.96 17.53
C PHE A 10 32.92 47.65 16.21
N SER A 11 33.36 48.26 15.11
CA SER A 11 32.79 48.03 13.77
C SER A 11 33.19 46.67 13.19
N LEU A 12 34.40 46.18 13.50
CA LEU A 12 34.86 44.84 13.12
C LEU A 12 34.15 43.72 13.90
N LEU A 13 33.72 43.97 15.14
CA LEU A 13 32.98 43.01 15.97
C LEU A 13 31.51 42.86 15.54
N LEU A 14 30.93 43.86 14.88
CA LEU A 14 29.56 43.79 14.33
C LEU A 14 29.51 43.08 12.96
N LEU A 15 30.63 43.02 12.24
CA LEU A 15 30.74 42.29 10.97
C LEU A 15 30.89 40.77 11.15
N SER A 16 31.32 40.29 12.32
CA SER A 16 31.45 38.85 12.62
C SER A 16 30.16 38.19 13.12
N LEU A 17 29.11 38.97 13.45
CA LEU A 17 27.82 38.46 13.93
C LEU A 17 26.84 38.09 12.81
N ASN A 18 27.13 38.43 11.54
CA ASN A 18 26.29 38.08 10.40
C ASN A 18 26.65 36.73 9.75
N SER A 19 27.63 36.01 10.32
CA SER A 19 27.95 34.64 9.92
C SER A 19 27.39 33.61 10.90
N PHE A 20 26.23 33.87 11.52
CA PHE A 20 25.27 32.79 11.66
C PHE A 20 24.76 32.51 10.24
N GLY A 21 25.56 31.77 9.48
CA GLY A 21 25.10 31.16 8.24
C GLY A 21 23.88 30.37 8.61
N GLN A 22 22.70 30.91 8.31
CA GLN A 22 21.51 30.09 8.24
C GLN A 22 21.80 29.10 7.13
N SER A 23 22.31 27.93 7.51
CA SER A 23 21.99 26.72 6.76
C SER A 23 20.49 26.59 6.87
N GLN A 24 19.78 27.35 6.04
CA GLN A 24 18.40 27.10 5.74
C GLN A 24 18.48 25.75 5.04
N SER A 25 18.34 24.68 5.81
CA SER A 25 18.30 23.31 5.31
C SER A 25 17.35 23.35 4.13
N GLU A 26 17.88 23.27 2.92
CA GLU A 26 17.08 23.48 1.74
C GLU A 26 16.10 22.31 1.68
N ARG A 27 14.82 22.60 1.94
CA ARG A 27 13.79 21.57 2.13
C ARG A 27 13.13 21.26 0.80
N THR A 28 12.79 20.00 0.62
CA THR A 28 12.18 19.47 -0.59
C THR A 28 11.01 18.57 -0.21
N ASN A 29 9.87 18.79 -0.85
CA ASN A 29 8.69 17.95 -0.67
C ASN A 29 8.68 16.88 -1.75
N VAL A 30 8.39 15.64 -1.35
CA VAL A 30 8.18 14.54 -2.29
C VAL A 30 6.74 14.09 -2.15
N TYR A 31 6.05 13.94 -3.26
CA TYR A 31 4.66 13.48 -3.30
C TYR A 31 4.44 12.56 -4.49
N GLY A 32 3.36 11.79 -4.45
CA GLY A 32 3.06 10.88 -5.54
C GLY A 32 1.95 9.91 -5.20
N THR A 33 1.78 8.92 -6.07
CA THR A 33 0.80 7.84 -5.91
C THR A 33 1.49 6.49 -6.08
N ILE A 34 1.11 5.50 -5.30
CA ILE A 34 1.54 4.11 -5.50
C ILE A 34 0.42 3.36 -6.21
N PHE A 35 0.74 2.65 -7.29
CA PHE A 35 -0.20 1.86 -8.08
C PHE A 35 0.10 0.37 -7.98
N SER A 36 -0.93 -0.47 -8.00
CA SER A 36 -0.79 -1.91 -8.25
C SER A 36 -0.42 -2.14 -9.71
N GLY A 37 0.63 -2.93 -9.95
CA GLY A 37 0.98 -3.43 -11.27
C GLY A 37 0.01 -4.49 -11.80
N TYR A 38 -0.84 -5.07 -10.95
CA TYR A 38 -1.84 -6.07 -11.34
C TYR A 38 -3.14 -5.41 -11.80
N SER A 39 -3.75 -4.55 -10.97
CA SER A 39 -5.04 -3.91 -11.28
C SER A 39 -4.94 -2.50 -11.88
N GLY A 40 -3.76 -1.86 -11.79
CA GLY A 40 -3.56 -0.46 -12.15
C GLY A 40 -4.20 0.53 -11.17
N GLN A 41 -4.79 0.05 -10.07
CA GLN A 41 -5.47 0.91 -9.08
C GLN A 41 -4.47 1.51 -8.08
N PRO A 42 -4.77 2.70 -7.52
CA PRO A 42 -3.97 3.28 -6.44
C PRO A 42 -4.05 2.42 -5.17
N LEU A 43 -2.94 2.34 -4.43
CA LEU A 43 -2.80 1.52 -3.23
C LEU A 43 -2.79 2.37 -1.96
N GLU A 44 -3.75 2.10 -1.07
CA GLU A 44 -3.91 2.80 0.22
C GLU A 44 -2.98 2.26 1.32
N VAL A 45 -2.25 1.17 1.05
CA VAL A 45 -1.44 0.42 2.04
C VAL A 45 0.07 0.55 1.84
N GLY A 46 0.50 1.66 1.24
CA GLY A 46 1.89 1.96 0.96
C GLY A 46 2.63 2.63 2.12
N PHE A 47 3.82 2.10 2.41
CA PHE A 47 4.77 2.65 3.37
C PHE A 47 6.08 2.97 2.64
N LEU A 48 6.50 4.24 2.70
CA LEU A 48 7.73 4.71 2.10
C LEU A 48 8.75 5.06 3.19
N THR A 49 9.98 4.60 3.03
CA THR A 49 11.11 4.95 3.90
C THR A 49 12.22 5.60 3.08
N PHE A 50 12.54 6.84 3.42
CA PHE A 50 13.65 7.61 2.84
C PHE A 50 14.82 7.58 3.82
N ILE A 51 15.94 6.97 3.42
CA ILE A 51 17.15 6.84 4.23
C ILE A 51 18.20 7.80 3.65
N ALA A 52 18.50 8.87 4.39
CA ALA A 52 19.55 9.82 4.02
C ALA A 52 20.95 9.20 4.21
N GLU A 53 21.97 9.79 3.56
CA GLU A 53 23.36 9.32 3.66
C GLU A 53 23.91 9.29 5.11
N ASN A 54 23.43 10.19 5.97
CA ASN A 54 23.78 10.22 7.39
C ASN A 54 23.06 9.15 8.23
N GLY A 55 22.30 8.25 7.60
CA GLY A 55 21.54 7.19 8.24
C GLY A 55 20.25 7.66 8.91
N LYS A 56 19.79 8.91 8.68
CA LYS A 56 18.50 9.38 9.19
C LYS A 56 17.36 8.88 8.32
N HIS A 57 16.30 8.37 8.97
CA HIS A 57 15.11 7.86 8.31
C HIS A 57 13.98 8.89 8.34
N TYR A 58 13.24 8.94 7.24
CA TYR A 58 11.99 9.67 7.11
C TYR A 58 10.94 8.74 6.51
N TRP A 59 9.67 8.96 6.83
CA TRP A 59 8.59 8.08 6.42
C TRP A 59 7.43 8.85 5.81
N ALA A 60 6.72 8.20 4.90
CA ALA A 60 5.43 8.64 4.39
C ALA A 60 4.52 7.43 4.19
N ASN A 61 3.22 7.64 4.36
CA ASN A 61 2.19 6.65 4.10
C ASN A 61 1.28 7.14 2.99
N THR A 62 0.71 6.22 2.23
CA THR A 62 -0.38 6.54 1.32
C THR A 62 -1.67 6.83 2.09
N ASP A 63 -2.48 7.74 1.58
CA ASP A 63 -3.85 8.01 2.02
C ASP A 63 -4.86 7.06 1.36
N SER A 64 -6.17 7.28 1.61
CA SER A 64 -7.24 6.47 1.02
C SER A 64 -7.44 6.69 -0.49
N LEU A 65 -6.61 7.52 -1.13
CA LEU A 65 -6.56 7.69 -2.58
C LEU A 65 -5.24 7.15 -3.15
N GLY A 66 -4.46 6.44 -2.33
CA GLY A 66 -3.14 5.91 -2.63
C GLY A 66 -2.05 6.97 -2.79
N LYS A 67 -2.30 8.20 -2.34
CA LYS A 67 -1.36 9.33 -2.47
C LYS A 67 -0.54 9.49 -1.21
N TYR A 68 0.74 9.84 -1.37
CA TYR A 68 1.62 10.15 -0.25
C TYR A 68 2.22 11.54 -0.43
N THR A 69 2.66 12.13 0.68
CA THR A 69 3.45 13.37 0.70
C THR A 69 4.40 13.34 1.90
N THR A 70 5.65 13.77 1.71
CA THR A 70 6.66 13.85 2.78
C THR A 70 6.62 15.21 3.48
N GLN A 71 7.11 15.25 4.72
CA GLN A 71 7.30 16.50 5.46
C GLN A 71 8.73 17.01 5.22
N GLU A 72 8.91 17.88 4.23
CA GLU A 72 10.10 18.72 4.05
C GLU A 72 11.45 18.01 4.29
N LEU A 73 11.81 17.12 3.36
CA LEU A 73 13.08 16.39 3.41
C LEU A 73 14.25 17.35 3.11
N PRO A 74 15.38 17.29 3.82
CA PRO A 74 16.59 17.98 3.38
C PRO A 74 16.98 17.57 1.95
N SER A 75 17.53 18.49 1.18
CA SER A 75 18.19 18.17 -0.09
C SER A 75 19.34 17.16 0.09
N GLY A 76 19.61 16.38 -0.95
CA GLY A 76 20.66 15.35 -0.96
C GLY A 76 20.18 13.98 -1.43
N LEU A 77 21.07 12.99 -1.29
CA LEU A 77 20.85 11.63 -1.76
C LEU A 77 20.08 10.79 -0.72
N TYR A 78 19.12 10.00 -1.20
CA TYR A 78 18.34 9.08 -0.37
C TYR A 78 18.28 7.70 -1.02
N LYS A 79 18.39 6.66 -0.18
CA LYS A 79 17.83 5.34 -0.52
C LYS A 79 16.35 5.35 -0.14
N LEU A 80 15.48 5.19 -1.13
CA LEU A 80 14.05 5.08 -0.94
C LEU A 80 13.63 3.61 -1.01
N ASN A 81 12.90 3.15 0.00
CA ASN A 81 12.28 1.83 0.03
C ASN A 81 10.76 2.00 0.06
N VAL A 82 10.07 1.25 -0.78
CA VAL A 82 8.61 1.23 -0.90
C VAL A 82 8.13 -0.16 -0.56
N THR A 83 7.30 -0.26 0.47
CA THR A 83 6.67 -1.52 0.87
C THR A 83 5.16 -1.37 0.85
N CYS A 84 4.46 -2.41 0.37
CA CYS A 84 3.01 -2.49 0.36
C CYS A 84 2.64 -3.91 0.80
N PHE A 85 1.68 -4.05 1.70
CA PHE A 85 1.32 -5.37 2.23
C PHE A 85 0.85 -6.32 1.11
N GLY A 86 1.56 -7.45 0.95
CA GLY A 86 1.31 -8.45 -0.09
C GLY A 86 1.94 -8.15 -1.47
N TYR A 87 2.75 -7.10 -1.60
CA TYR A 87 3.48 -6.77 -2.83
C TYR A 87 4.99 -6.94 -2.63
N SER A 88 5.71 -7.11 -3.73
CA SER A 88 7.16 -7.10 -3.71
C SER A 88 7.70 -5.74 -3.28
N GLU A 89 8.65 -5.73 -2.36
CA GLU A 89 9.36 -4.51 -1.98
C GLU A 89 10.14 -3.95 -3.17
N GLN A 90 10.19 -2.62 -3.26
CA GLN A 90 10.99 -1.91 -4.26
C GLN A 90 11.91 -0.92 -3.57
N ASP A 91 13.12 -0.79 -4.09
CA ASP A 91 14.03 0.27 -3.66
C ASP A 91 14.64 1.02 -4.85
N THR A 92 15.05 2.26 -4.60
CA THR A 92 15.73 3.10 -5.57
C THR A 92 16.55 4.17 -4.87
N ILE A 93 17.41 4.85 -5.64
CA ILE A 93 18.19 5.99 -5.16
C ILE A 93 17.67 7.25 -5.83
N ILE A 94 17.36 8.26 -5.02
CA ILE A 94 16.91 9.57 -5.51
C ILE A 94 17.83 10.67 -4.97
N ASN A 95 18.09 11.67 -5.80
CA ASN A 95 18.75 12.90 -5.39
C ASN A 95 17.71 14.01 -5.33
N LEU A 96 17.53 14.62 -4.16
CA LEU A 96 16.59 15.71 -3.93
C LEU A 96 17.31 17.04 -4.05
N GLU A 97 17.00 17.78 -5.11
CA GLU A 97 17.46 19.14 -5.29
C GLU A 97 16.71 20.10 -4.34
N PRO A 98 17.37 21.19 -3.91
CA PRO A 98 16.83 22.10 -2.91
C PRO A 98 15.61 22.93 -3.36
N ASN A 99 14.72 23.23 -2.41
CA ASN A 99 13.57 24.13 -2.58
C ASN A 99 12.61 23.72 -3.71
N GLN A 100 12.41 22.41 -3.89
CA GLN A 100 11.55 21.84 -4.92
C GLN A 100 10.42 20.98 -4.35
N SER A 101 9.41 20.75 -5.18
CA SER A 101 8.39 19.73 -4.95
C SER A 101 8.48 18.70 -6.06
N VAL A 102 8.91 17.48 -5.72
CA VAL A 102 9.19 16.40 -6.66
C VAL A 102 8.03 15.41 -6.65
N LYS A 103 7.46 15.14 -7.83
CA LYS A 103 6.47 14.08 -8.00
C LYS A 103 7.16 12.76 -8.34
N ILE A 104 6.90 11.70 -7.59
CA ILE A 104 7.41 10.35 -7.85
C ILE A 104 6.26 9.36 -7.69
N ASP A 105 5.84 8.73 -8.79
CA ASP A 105 4.83 7.67 -8.75
C ASP A 105 5.51 6.30 -8.74
N PHE A 106 4.90 5.32 -8.07
CA PHE A 106 5.41 3.95 -8.00
C PHE A 106 4.42 2.97 -8.59
N THR A 107 4.91 1.87 -9.14
CA THR A 107 4.09 0.73 -9.53
C THR A 107 4.72 -0.52 -8.95
N VAL A 108 4.05 -1.13 -7.98
CA VAL A 108 4.52 -2.33 -7.27
C VAL A 108 3.84 -3.57 -7.84
N SER A 109 4.59 -4.66 -7.97
CA SER A 109 4.07 -5.93 -8.46
C SER A 109 3.68 -6.86 -7.32
N THR A 110 2.68 -7.69 -7.56
CA THR A 110 2.36 -8.87 -6.74
C THR A 110 2.25 -10.07 -7.68
N ASP A 111 2.54 -11.25 -7.15
CA ASP A 111 2.26 -12.51 -7.84
C ASP A 111 0.90 -12.98 -7.34
N CYS A 112 -0.08 -13.09 -8.24
CA CYS A 112 -1.43 -13.53 -7.89
C CYS A 112 -1.58 -15.00 -8.27
N GLU A 113 -1.35 -15.91 -7.33
CA GLU A 113 -1.72 -17.32 -7.45
C GLU A 113 -3.25 -17.45 -7.55
N PHE A 114 -3.98 -16.80 -6.63
CA PHE A 114 -5.44 -16.76 -6.69
C PHE A 114 -5.89 -15.66 -7.63
N ASN A 115 -6.22 -16.05 -8.86
CA ASN A 115 -6.69 -15.16 -9.91
C ASN A 115 -7.89 -15.78 -10.64
N LYS A 116 -8.44 -15.06 -11.62
CA LYS A 116 -9.48 -15.55 -12.50
C LYS A 116 -9.14 -16.87 -13.19
N GLU A 117 -7.92 -17.05 -13.68
CA GLU A 117 -7.50 -18.27 -14.39
C GLU A 117 -7.55 -19.50 -13.48
N LEU A 118 -7.07 -19.38 -12.24
CA LEU A 118 -7.16 -20.43 -11.24
C LEU A 118 -8.63 -20.71 -10.86
N ALA A 119 -9.45 -19.67 -10.72
CA ALA A 119 -10.88 -19.85 -10.44
C ALA A 119 -11.58 -20.66 -11.53
N LEU A 120 -11.31 -20.36 -12.81
CA LEU A 120 -11.85 -21.12 -13.94
C LEU A 120 -11.41 -22.59 -13.90
N LYS A 121 -10.13 -22.84 -13.62
CA LYS A 121 -9.59 -24.20 -13.50
C LYS A 121 -10.22 -24.98 -12.33
N ASP A 122 -10.43 -24.33 -11.20
CA ASP A 122 -11.08 -24.93 -10.02
C ASP A 122 -12.55 -25.25 -10.29
N ILE A 123 -13.26 -24.38 -11.03
CA ILE A 123 -14.63 -24.65 -11.51
C ILE A 123 -14.64 -25.90 -12.41
N GLU A 124 -13.75 -25.96 -13.41
CA GLU A 124 -13.65 -27.11 -14.33
C GLU A 124 -13.32 -28.42 -13.60
N SER A 125 -12.52 -28.32 -12.55
CA SER A 125 -12.11 -29.46 -11.72
C SER A 125 -13.18 -29.87 -10.69
N GLY A 126 -14.30 -29.15 -10.60
CA GLY A 126 -15.39 -29.41 -9.66
C GLY A 126 -15.04 -29.11 -8.20
N ILE A 127 -14.01 -28.30 -7.95
CA ILE A 127 -13.54 -27.88 -6.63
C ILE A 127 -13.47 -26.34 -6.47
N PRO A 128 -14.51 -25.58 -6.88
CA PRO A 128 -14.54 -24.12 -6.71
C PRO A 128 -14.48 -23.73 -5.23
N LYS A 129 -13.72 -22.67 -4.92
CA LYS A 129 -13.55 -22.19 -3.55
C LYS A 129 -14.20 -20.83 -3.33
N LEU A 130 -14.64 -20.54 -2.12
CA LEU A 130 -14.93 -19.17 -1.68
C LEU A 130 -13.89 -18.76 -0.65
N LEU A 131 -13.08 -17.78 -1.03
CA LEU A 131 -11.91 -17.34 -0.28
C LEU A 131 -12.29 -16.36 0.84
N LEU A 132 -11.66 -16.54 2.01
CA LEU A 132 -11.90 -15.83 3.27
C LEU A 132 -10.58 -15.40 3.89
N VAL A 133 -10.59 -14.31 4.66
CA VAL A 133 -9.44 -13.86 5.47
C VAL A 133 -9.86 -13.77 6.93
N GLY A 134 -9.67 -14.86 7.68
CA GLY A 134 -10.15 -15.01 9.06
C GLY A 134 -9.24 -14.45 10.15
N GLY A 135 -8.02 -13.99 9.80
CA GLY A 135 -7.07 -13.43 10.76
C GLY A 135 -6.44 -14.48 11.69
N ILE A 136 -6.03 -14.05 12.89
CA ILE A 136 -5.28 -14.89 13.85
C ILE A 136 -6.12 -16.03 14.45
N ALA A 137 -7.45 -15.86 14.49
CA ALA A 137 -8.39 -16.85 15.02
C ALA A 137 -9.53 -17.09 14.01
N PRO A 138 -9.23 -17.81 12.90
CA PRO A 138 -10.21 -18.03 11.84
C PRO A 138 -11.44 -18.78 12.34
N LEU A 139 -12.61 -18.40 11.82
CA LEU A 139 -13.87 -19.01 12.20
C LEU A 139 -14.05 -20.35 11.49
N ALA A 140 -14.03 -21.43 12.26
CA ALA A 140 -14.30 -22.77 11.75
C ALA A 140 -15.71 -22.84 11.13
N ASN A 141 -15.83 -23.57 10.01
CA ASN A 141 -17.09 -23.78 9.32
C ASN A 141 -18.15 -24.39 10.26
N SER A 142 -19.26 -23.67 10.43
CA SER A 142 -20.42 -24.12 11.18
C SER A 142 -21.17 -25.25 10.45
N LYS A 143 -22.16 -25.86 11.12
CA LYS A 143 -23.06 -26.83 10.46
C LYS A 143 -23.80 -26.24 9.26
N ARG A 144 -24.12 -24.93 9.30
CA ARG A 144 -24.77 -24.22 8.20
C ARG A 144 -23.82 -24.07 7.01
N ASP A 145 -22.57 -23.71 7.28
CA ASP A 145 -21.54 -23.51 6.25
C ASP A 145 -21.26 -24.83 5.53
N LYS A 146 -21.09 -25.93 6.28
CA LYS A 146 -20.93 -27.27 5.70
C LYS A 146 -22.13 -27.71 4.85
N LYS A 147 -23.35 -27.27 5.21
CA LYS A 147 -24.55 -27.53 4.40
C LYS A 147 -24.55 -26.69 3.12
N PHE A 148 -24.06 -25.46 3.18
CA PHE A 148 -23.87 -24.60 2.02
C PHE A 148 -22.85 -25.19 1.04
N GLU A 149 -21.66 -25.57 1.53
CA GLU A 149 -20.60 -26.23 0.76
C GLU A 149 -21.14 -27.43 -0.03
N ARG A 150 -21.84 -28.36 0.65
CA ARG A 150 -22.46 -29.53 0.00
C ARG A 150 -23.57 -29.18 -0.98
N LYS A 151 -24.35 -28.13 -0.73
CA LYS A 151 -25.49 -27.75 -1.58
C LYS A 151 -25.03 -27.19 -2.92
N TYR A 152 -23.93 -26.43 -2.92
CA TYR A 152 -23.42 -25.72 -4.08
C TYR A 152 -22.12 -26.32 -4.65
N SER A 153 -21.65 -27.44 -4.07
CA SER A 153 -20.40 -28.10 -4.45
C SER A 153 -19.21 -27.13 -4.46
N ILE A 154 -19.07 -26.37 -3.37
CA ILE A 154 -17.97 -25.42 -3.15
C ILE A 154 -17.25 -25.71 -1.84
N GLU A 155 -16.04 -25.19 -1.68
CA GLU A 155 -15.29 -25.22 -0.41
C GLU A 155 -15.01 -23.80 0.10
N TYR A 156 -15.17 -23.56 1.40
CA TYR A 156 -14.61 -22.34 2.01
C TYR A 156 -13.12 -22.52 2.27
N TYR A 157 -12.32 -21.57 1.81
CA TYR A 157 -10.89 -21.55 2.06
C TYR A 157 -10.51 -20.29 2.83
N ASP A 158 -10.00 -20.47 4.04
CA ASP A 158 -9.64 -19.37 4.94
C ASP A 158 -8.12 -19.26 5.06
N PHE A 159 -7.58 -18.13 4.62
CA PHE A 159 -6.14 -17.82 4.67
C PHE A 159 -5.63 -17.47 6.08
N GLY A 160 -6.54 -17.31 7.05
CA GLY A 160 -6.18 -16.84 8.38
C GLY A 160 -5.48 -15.49 8.33
N CYS A 161 -4.30 -15.39 8.95
CA CYS A 161 -3.49 -14.17 9.00
C CYS A 161 -2.43 -14.06 7.89
N ASN A 162 -2.38 -15.01 6.96
CA ASN A 162 -1.40 -15.00 5.87
C ASN A 162 -2.09 -15.05 4.48
N PRO A 163 -2.95 -14.07 4.17
CA PRO A 163 -3.58 -13.98 2.86
C PRO A 163 -2.60 -13.49 1.79
N GLU A 164 -2.91 -13.82 0.55
CA GLU A 164 -2.42 -13.08 -0.62
C GLU A 164 -3.02 -11.65 -0.65
N THR A 165 -2.68 -10.83 -1.64
CA THR A 165 -3.28 -9.49 -1.74
C THR A 165 -4.79 -9.56 -1.93
N TYR A 166 -5.47 -8.55 -1.41
CA TYR A 166 -6.93 -8.43 -1.54
C TYR A 166 -7.39 -8.48 -3.00
N GLU A 167 -6.65 -7.86 -3.92
CA GLU A 167 -7.03 -7.81 -5.34
C GLU A 167 -6.95 -9.18 -6.02
N CYS A 168 -5.96 -10.02 -5.69
CA CYS A 168 -5.89 -11.40 -6.18
C CYS A 168 -7.12 -12.18 -5.70
N LEU A 169 -7.36 -12.21 -4.38
CA LEU A 169 -8.49 -12.92 -3.77
C LEU A 169 -9.84 -12.43 -4.30
N ALA A 170 -9.96 -11.12 -4.53
CA ALA A 170 -11.14 -10.48 -5.10
C ALA A 170 -11.39 -10.92 -6.55
N ASP A 171 -10.37 -11.00 -7.40
CA ASP A 171 -10.50 -11.43 -8.79
C ASP A 171 -10.94 -12.90 -8.89
N TYR A 172 -10.33 -13.76 -8.07
CA TYR A 172 -10.75 -15.16 -7.92
C TYR A 172 -12.22 -15.25 -7.45
N ASN A 173 -12.58 -14.62 -6.33
CA ASN A 173 -13.94 -14.73 -5.78
C ASN A 173 -14.99 -14.13 -6.71
N LYS A 174 -14.71 -13.03 -7.42
CA LYS A 174 -15.63 -12.46 -8.42
C LYS A 174 -15.96 -13.48 -9.51
N THR A 175 -14.96 -14.26 -9.94
CA THR A 175 -15.15 -15.32 -10.94
C THR A 175 -16.04 -16.44 -10.40
N ILE A 176 -15.81 -16.89 -9.17
CA ILE A 176 -16.62 -17.93 -8.52
C ILE A 176 -18.06 -17.45 -8.26
N VAL A 177 -18.23 -16.20 -7.79
CA VAL A 177 -19.55 -15.59 -7.58
C VAL A 177 -20.35 -15.57 -8.87
N LYS A 178 -19.73 -15.15 -9.98
CA LYS A 178 -20.37 -15.13 -11.30
C LYS A 178 -20.80 -16.54 -11.71
N TYR A 179 -19.93 -17.54 -11.56
CA TYR A 179 -20.26 -18.93 -11.82
C TYR A 179 -21.46 -19.40 -11.00
N LEU A 180 -21.49 -19.14 -9.69
CA LEU A 180 -22.60 -19.52 -8.83
C LEU A 180 -23.91 -18.83 -9.19
N ASP A 181 -23.86 -17.56 -9.61
CA ASP A 181 -25.05 -16.85 -10.11
C ASP A 181 -25.61 -17.47 -11.38
N GLU A 182 -24.73 -17.83 -12.32
CA GLU A 182 -25.11 -18.45 -13.58
C GLU A 182 -25.71 -19.85 -13.38
N GLN A 183 -25.17 -20.63 -12.45
CA GLN A 183 -25.64 -22.00 -12.18
C GLN A 183 -26.88 -22.06 -11.27
N PHE A 184 -26.98 -21.17 -10.28
CA PHE A 184 -27.95 -21.32 -9.19
C PHE A 184 -28.85 -20.10 -8.96
N GLY A 185 -28.74 -19.07 -9.79
CA GLY A 185 -29.38 -17.78 -9.56
C GLY A 185 -28.77 -17.04 -8.36
N ARG A 186 -29.48 -16.07 -7.79
CA ARG A 186 -28.91 -15.16 -6.75
C ARG A 186 -29.33 -15.48 -5.31
N ASP A 187 -30.20 -16.47 -5.11
CA ASP A 187 -30.75 -16.78 -3.78
C ASP A 187 -29.69 -17.32 -2.80
N TRP A 188 -28.66 -17.98 -3.32
CA TRP A 188 -27.55 -18.52 -2.51
C TRP A 188 -26.80 -17.42 -1.74
N ARG A 189 -26.76 -16.18 -2.27
CA ARG A 189 -26.07 -15.03 -1.65
C ARG A 189 -26.64 -14.64 -0.29
N ASN A 190 -27.87 -15.07 0.03
CA ASN A 190 -28.46 -14.86 1.37
C ASN A 190 -27.97 -15.88 2.40
N SER A 191 -27.39 -16.99 1.95
CA SER A 191 -26.97 -18.12 2.78
C SER A 191 -25.45 -18.29 2.86
N VAL A 192 -24.69 -17.64 1.98
CA VAL A 192 -23.23 -17.64 1.99
C VAL A 192 -22.70 -16.96 3.26
N ARG A 193 -21.52 -17.40 3.71
CA ARG A 193 -20.76 -16.77 4.77
C ARG A 193 -20.60 -15.27 4.53
N GLY A 194 -20.69 -14.51 5.61
CA GLY A 194 -20.74 -13.04 5.55
C GLY A 194 -19.37 -12.38 5.38
N ASP A 195 -18.30 -13.14 5.51
CA ASP A 195 -16.90 -12.74 5.56
C ASP A 195 -16.12 -13.13 4.30
N ILE A 196 -16.78 -13.65 3.25
CA ILE A 196 -16.11 -13.91 1.97
C ILE A 196 -15.58 -12.59 1.37
N ILE A 197 -14.38 -12.65 0.81
CA ILE A 197 -13.81 -11.53 0.06
C ILE A 197 -14.74 -11.19 -1.11
N GLU A 198 -14.99 -9.89 -1.34
CA GLU A 198 -15.94 -9.40 -2.35
C GLU A 198 -17.36 -9.98 -2.17
N LYS A 199 -17.90 -9.86 -0.96
CA LYS A 199 -19.23 -10.38 -0.63
C LYS A 199 -20.29 -9.90 -1.65
N PRO A 200 -21.00 -10.84 -2.30
CA PRO A 200 -22.03 -10.49 -3.26
C PRO A 200 -23.27 -9.95 -2.55
N HIS A 201 -23.83 -8.86 -3.09
CA HIS A 201 -25.07 -8.28 -2.61
C HIS A 201 -26.23 -8.59 -3.55
N ASN A 202 -27.39 -8.94 -2.98
CA ASN A 202 -28.66 -8.91 -3.69
C ASN A 202 -29.12 -7.45 -3.83
N ARG A 203 -28.50 -6.69 -4.73
CA ARG A 203 -29.08 -5.41 -5.17
C ARG A 203 -30.30 -5.70 -6.05
N ARG A 204 -31.40 -5.02 -5.73
CA ARG A 204 -32.59 -4.94 -6.59
C ARG A 204 -32.25 -4.21 -7.88
#